data_AF-M6H7B2-F1
#
_entry.id   AF-M6H7B2-F1
#
_cell.length_a   1.000
_cell.length_b   1.000
_cell.length_c   1.000
_cell.angle_alpha   90.00
_cell.angle_beta   90.00
_cell.angle_gamma   90.00
#
_symmetry.space_group_name_H-M   'P 1'
#
loop_
_entity.id
_entity.type
_entity.pdbx_description
1 polymer ?
#
loop_
_entity_poly.entity_id
_entity_poly.type
_entity_poly.pdbx_seq_one_letter_code
_entity_poly.pdbx_strand_id
1 'polypeptide(L)'
;MAQIKNTIFKTTSKRTNHGFILIVGILILFLLDFSFFRVLIWKVPNESPWSSNHFYNFLYEYFSLQEKQKKNYRILIVGSSIAHYSFDREAFGKEILERIGKNVEVEFLSYAGMTPLDAWLCRQKIVELKPDFVIFPINFIDWRLHRAYSLNPEYKNETIDSKILLLDALDFFEAPQSRFIFPLETTIEFFAELGFAKTSEYISAFLLVFIVTKIFFGKIFVLSMIIVTVEILVITDTMEFKFRKE
;
A
#
# COMPACT_ATOMS: atom_id res chain seq x y z
N MET A 1 25.23 7.64 75.75
CA MET A 1 24.35 8.36 74.80
C MET A 1 25.11 8.56 73.50
N ALA A 2 24.80 7.77 72.48
CA ALA A 2 25.23 8.02 71.10
C ALA A 2 24.02 7.72 70.21
N GLN A 3 23.47 8.75 69.58
CA GLN A 3 22.32 8.66 68.68
C GLN A 3 22.77 8.03 67.36
N ILE A 4 22.27 6.83 67.06
CA ILE A 4 22.34 6.24 65.73
C ILE A 4 21.33 6.99 64.86
N LYS A 5 21.81 7.84 63.95
CA LYS A 5 21.00 8.49 62.92
C LYS A 5 20.56 7.41 61.92
N ASN A 6 19.30 6.98 62.00
CA ASN A 6 18.65 6.22 60.94
C ASN A 6 18.40 7.13 59.74
N THR A 7 19.31 7.12 58.77
CA THR A 7 19.09 7.73 57.47
C THR A 7 18.19 6.81 56.65
N ILE A 8 16.88 7.12 56.64
CA ILE A 8 15.91 6.43 55.79
C ILE A 8 16.19 6.85 54.34
N PHE A 9 16.79 5.97 53.55
CA PHE A 9 16.86 6.11 52.11
C PHE A 9 15.43 6.03 51.55
N LYS A 10 14.87 7.18 51.17
CA LYS A 10 13.66 7.24 50.34
C LYS A 10 14.04 6.76 48.94
N THR A 11 13.84 5.47 48.66
CA THR A 11 13.82 4.97 47.29
C THR A 11 12.53 5.45 46.63
N THR A 12 12.60 6.58 45.93
CA THR A 12 11.59 6.96 44.94
C THR A 12 11.63 5.95 43.80
N SER A 13 10.89 4.86 43.93
CA SER A 13 10.59 3.97 42.81
C SER A 13 9.79 4.78 41.79
N LYS A 14 10.47 5.19 40.72
CA LYS A 14 9.87 5.91 39.60
C LYS A 14 9.00 4.90 38.88
N ARG A 15 7.69 4.90 39.19
CA ARG A 15 6.69 4.04 38.56
C ARG A 15 6.77 4.24 37.05
N THR A 16 7.47 3.34 36.36
CA THR A 16 7.59 3.37 34.91
C THR A 16 6.20 3.12 34.37
N ASN A 17 5.65 4.12 33.68
CA ASN A 17 4.30 4.06 33.17
C ASN A 17 4.34 3.15 31.93
N HIS A 18 4.23 1.83 32.14
CA HIS A 18 4.38 0.83 31.08
C HIS A 18 3.43 1.09 29.91
N GLY A 19 2.23 1.64 30.17
CA GLY A 19 1.31 2.08 29.12
C GLY A 19 1.85 3.23 28.26
N PHE A 20 2.59 4.18 28.84
CA PHE A 20 3.24 5.25 28.08
C PHE A 20 4.35 4.71 27.19
N ILE A 21 5.16 3.78 27.70
CA ILE A 21 6.23 3.13 26.92
C ILE A 21 5.63 2.36 25.74
N LEU A 22 4.52 1.63 25.96
CA LEU A 22 3.81 0.90 24.90
C LEU A 22 3.24 1.84 23.83
N ILE A 23 2.59 2.94 24.23
CA ILE A 23 2.06 3.94 23.29
C ILE A 23 3.18 4.57 22.47
N VAL A 24 4.28 4.97 23.13
CA VAL A 24 5.45 5.55 22.44
C VAL A 24 6.07 4.52 21.49
N GLY A 25 6.19 3.25 21.90
CA GLY A 25 6.66 2.17 21.05
C GLY A 25 5.81 2.00 19.80
N ILE A 26 4.48 1.98 19.94
CA ILE A 26 3.54 1.91 18.82
C ILE A 26 3.71 3.12 17.90
N LEU A 27 3.80 4.35 18.44
CA LEU A 27 3.99 5.57 17.65
C LEU A 27 5.30 5.54 16.86
N ILE A 28 6.39 5.05 17.46
CA ILE A 28 7.67 4.90 16.76
C ILE A 28 7.55 3.92 15.60
N LEU A 29 6.83 2.80 15.78
CA LEU A 29 6.58 1.85 14.71
C LEU A 29 5.79 2.49 13.56
N PHE A 30 4.76 3.28 13.86
CA PHE A 30 4.03 4.05 12.84
C PHE A 30 4.92 5.06 12.12
N LEU A 31 5.79 5.77 12.84
CA LEU A 31 6.71 6.75 12.26
C LEU A 31 7.76 6.10 11.36
N LEU A 32 8.31 4.96 11.78
CA LEU A 32 9.26 4.18 10.98
C LEU A 32 8.58 3.61 9.75
N ASP A 33 7.37 3.07 9.89
CA ASP A 33 6.60 2.58 8.75
C ASP A 33 6.35 3.69 7.71
N PHE A 34 5.87 4.83 8.19
CA PHE A 34 5.62 6.00 7.35
C PHE A 34 6.90 6.50 6.68
N SER A 35 7.98 6.70 7.43
CA SER A 35 9.21 7.28 6.89
C SER A 35 9.92 6.33 5.92
N PHE A 36 9.94 5.03 6.21
CA PHE A 36 10.68 4.05 5.42
C PHE A 36 9.86 3.53 4.23
N PHE A 37 8.62 3.12 4.46
CA PHE A 37 7.79 2.51 3.40
C PHE A 37 6.98 3.53 2.61
N ARG A 38 6.56 4.67 3.19
CA ARG A 38 5.81 5.67 2.41
C ARG A 38 6.68 6.70 1.73
N VAL A 39 7.75 7.16 2.36
CA VAL A 39 8.60 8.20 1.76
C VAL A 39 9.64 7.55 0.84
N LEU A 40 10.39 6.56 1.33
CA LEU A 40 11.54 6.02 0.58
C LEU A 40 11.11 5.23 -0.67
N ILE A 41 10.05 4.41 -0.58
CA ILE A 41 9.59 3.56 -1.69
C ILE A 41 8.88 4.37 -2.78
N TRP A 42 8.12 5.41 -2.42
CA TRP A 42 7.24 6.08 -3.37
C TRP A 42 7.75 7.43 -3.89
N LYS A 43 8.75 8.05 -3.23
CA LYS A 43 9.35 9.31 -3.74
C LYS A 43 10.64 9.10 -4.52
N VAL A 44 11.38 8.01 -4.28
CA VAL A 44 12.62 7.73 -5.00
C VAL A 44 12.28 6.89 -6.24
N PRO A 45 12.64 7.34 -7.46
CA PRO A 45 12.39 6.54 -8.65
C PRO A 45 13.13 5.21 -8.54
N ASN A 46 12.42 4.10 -8.74
CA ASN A 46 13.03 2.79 -8.75
C ASN A 46 13.53 2.47 -10.17
N GLU A 47 14.80 2.76 -10.43
CA GLU A 47 15.45 2.52 -11.73
C GLU A 47 16.01 1.08 -11.90
N SER A 48 15.76 0.18 -10.94
CA SER A 48 16.25 -1.20 -11.04
C SER A 48 15.59 -1.94 -12.21
N PRO A 49 16.36 -2.47 -13.19
CA PRO A 49 15.85 -3.29 -14.29
C PRO A 49 15.45 -4.71 -13.85
N TRP A 50 15.79 -5.11 -12.62
CA TRP A 50 15.53 -6.44 -12.09
C TRP A 50 14.17 -6.50 -11.41
N SER A 51 13.12 -6.77 -12.18
CA SER A 51 11.84 -7.30 -11.65
C SER A 51 11.17 -6.50 -10.51
N SER A 52 11.55 -5.25 -10.29
CA SER A 52 10.90 -4.35 -9.33
C SER A 52 9.62 -3.80 -9.98
N ASN A 53 8.65 -4.70 -10.04
CA ASN A 53 7.21 -4.55 -10.24
C ASN A 53 6.75 -3.21 -10.83
N HIS A 54 6.12 -3.27 -12.01
CA HIS A 54 5.36 -2.17 -12.61
C HIS A 54 4.34 -1.50 -11.66
N PHE A 55 4.03 -2.12 -10.51
CA PHE A 55 3.24 -1.56 -9.41
C PHE A 55 3.94 -0.43 -8.65
N TYR A 56 5.27 -0.48 -8.50
CA TYR A 56 6.00 0.48 -7.67
C TYR A 56 6.10 1.87 -8.29
N ASN A 57 6.02 1.96 -9.62
CA ASN A 57 6.03 3.25 -10.30
C ASN A 57 4.64 3.87 -10.46
N PHE A 58 3.54 3.15 -10.21
CA PHE A 58 2.20 3.72 -10.36
C PHE A 58 1.96 4.90 -9.39
N LEU A 59 2.28 4.73 -8.11
CA LEU A 59 2.09 5.81 -7.13
C LEU A 59 3.07 6.96 -7.38
N TYR A 60 4.32 6.65 -7.78
CA TYR A 60 5.28 7.66 -8.19
C TYR A 60 4.77 8.48 -9.39
N GLU A 61 4.29 7.81 -10.44
CA GLU A 61 3.69 8.46 -11.61
C GLU A 61 2.49 9.32 -11.21
N TYR A 62 1.59 8.79 -10.40
CA TYR A 62 0.44 9.55 -9.88
C TYR A 62 0.87 10.82 -9.14
N PHE A 63 1.81 10.73 -8.18
CA PHE A 63 2.27 11.90 -7.44
C PHE A 63 3.04 12.88 -8.34
N SER A 64 3.87 12.37 -9.25
CA SER A 64 4.57 13.20 -10.24
C SER A 64 3.58 13.98 -11.13
N LEU A 65 2.51 13.33 -11.57
CA LEU A 65 1.46 13.95 -12.38
C LEU A 65 0.59 14.93 -11.60
N GLN A 66 0.37 14.69 -10.30
CA GLN A 66 -0.28 15.67 -9.42
C GLN A 66 0.55 16.95 -9.26
N GLU A 67 1.87 16.81 -9.11
CA GLU A 67 2.78 17.95 -8.98
C GLU A 67 3.00 18.67 -10.33
N LYS A 68 2.86 17.95 -11.45
CA LYS A 68 3.04 18.48 -12.81
C LYS A 68 1.92 19.45 -13.20
N GLN A 69 2.27 20.74 -13.29
CA GLN A 69 1.38 21.76 -13.82
C GLN A 69 0.96 21.43 -15.27
N LYS A 70 -0.35 21.29 -15.48
CA LYS A 70 -0.96 21.10 -16.80
C LYS A 70 -0.83 22.39 -17.63
N LYS A 71 -0.23 22.28 -18.81
CA LYS A 71 -0.02 23.37 -19.77
C LYS A 71 -0.92 23.23 -21.00
N ASN A 72 -1.13 22.00 -21.47
CA ASN A 72 -1.95 21.67 -22.63
C ASN A 72 -3.09 20.71 -22.29
N TYR A 73 -3.90 20.36 -23.29
CA TYR A 73 -4.90 19.30 -23.16
C TYR A 73 -4.20 18.00 -22.76
N ARG A 74 -4.64 17.36 -21.68
CA ARG A 74 -4.04 16.16 -21.10
C ARG A 74 -4.86 14.94 -21.45
N ILE A 75 -4.25 14.02 -22.18
CA ILE A 75 -4.76 12.68 -22.44
C ILE A 75 -4.10 11.74 -21.45
N LEU A 76 -4.90 11.08 -20.61
CA LEU A 76 -4.42 10.11 -19.64
C LEU A 76 -4.72 8.70 -20.14
N ILE A 77 -3.66 7.93 -20.35
CA ILE A 77 -3.73 6.52 -20.71
C ILE A 77 -3.67 5.72 -19.42
N VAL A 78 -4.76 5.04 -19.09
CA VAL A 78 -4.93 4.20 -17.89
C VAL A 78 -4.97 2.75 -18.35
N GLY A 79 -4.34 1.81 -17.67
CA GLY A 79 -4.49 0.40 -18.05
C GLY A 79 -3.38 -0.53 -17.60
N SER A 80 -3.42 -1.74 -18.14
CA SER A 80 -2.43 -2.78 -17.82
C SER A 80 -1.11 -2.58 -18.60
N SER A 81 -0.26 -3.60 -18.65
CA SER A 81 0.91 -3.60 -19.53
C SER A 81 0.54 -3.39 -21.01
N ILE A 82 -0.70 -3.71 -21.39
CA ILE A 82 -1.24 -3.45 -22.72
C ILE A 82 -1.23 -1.97 -23.05
N ALA A 83 -1.51 -1.08 -22.09
CA ALA A 83 -1.44 0.35 -22.30
C ALA A 83 -0.04 0.77 -22.77
N HIS A 84 1.00 0.30 -22.08
CA HIS A 84 2.40 0.63 -22.40
C HIS A 84 2.88 0.03 -23.72
N TYR A 85 2.39 -1.15 -24.12
CA TYR A 85 2.77 -1.73 -25.42
C TYR A 85 1.96 -1.18 -26.60
N SER A 86 0.78 -0.61 -26.33
CA SER A 86 -0.12 -0.11 -27.39
C SER A 86 0.12 1.36 -27.73
N PHE A 87 0.70 2.12 -26.81
CA PHE A 87 0.89 3.56 -26.98
C PHE A 87 2.32 3.98 -26.69
N ASP A 88 2.82 4.87 -27.53
CA ASP A 88 4.03 5.64 -27.27
C ASP A 88 3.65 7.12 -27.06
N ARG A 89 4.16 7.76 -26.00
CA ARG A 89 3.77 9.14 -25.61
C ARG A 89 4.05 10.13 -26.73
N GLU A 90 5.24 10.07 -27.31
CA GLU A 90 5.73 11.04 -28.28
C GLU A 90 5.07 10.84 -29.65
N ALA A 91 5.05 9.59 -30.12
CA ALA A 91 4.43 9.24 -31.39
C ALA A 91 2.93 9.55 -31.38
N PHE A 92 2.22 9.23 -30.29
CA PHE A 92 0.79 9.51 -30.18
C PHE A 92 0.51 11.02 -30.11
N GLY A 93 1.29 11.77 -29.31
CA GLY A 93 1.17 13.23 -29.25
C GLY A 93 1.44 13.90 -30.61
N LYS A 94 2.44 13.40 -31.35
CA LYS A 94 2.76 13.88 -32.70
C LYS A 94 1.64 13.59 -33.69
N GLU A 95 1.08 12.38 -33.67
CA GLU A 95 -0.06 12.01 -34.53
C GLU A 95 -1.28 12.90 -34.28
N ILE A 96 -1.59 13.20 -33.02
CA ILE A 96 -2.66 14.14 -32.65
C ILE A 96 -2.37 15.55 -33.19
N LEU A 97 -1.14 16.03 -33.03
CA LEU A 97 -0.75 17.33 -33.56
C LEU A 97 -0.91 17.39 -35.09
N GLU A 98 -0.47 16.36 -35.81
CA GLU A 98 -0.55 16.29 -37.28
C GLU A 98 -1.99 16.20 -37.78
N ARG A 99 -2.87 15.45 -37.09
CA ARG A 99 -4.26 15.25 -37.53
C ARG A 99 -5.20 16.39 -37.18
N ILE A 100 -5.06 16.97 -36.00
CA ILE A 100 -6.02 17.94 -35.47
C ILE A 100 -5.40 19.30 -35.08
N GLY A 101 -4.09 19.48 -35.30
CA GLY A 101 -3.41 20.75 -35.05
C GLY A 101 -3.32 21.14 -33.58
N LYS A 102 -3.52 20.20 -32.65
CA LYS A 102 -3.51 20.46 -31.21
C LYS A 102 -2.32 19.81 -30.54
N ASN A 103 -1.57 20.59 -29.78
CA ASN A 103 -0.59 20.06 -28.83
C ASN A 103 -1.32 19.46 -27.62
N VAL A 104 -0.91 18.25 -27.24
CA VAL A 104 -1.47 17.51 -26.11
C VAL A 104 -0.35 16.97 -25.21
N GLU A 105 -0.63 16.87 -23.92
CA GLU A 105 0.16 16.13 -22.94
C GLU A 105 -0.37 14.69 -22.88
N VAL A 106 0.44 13.72 -23.30
CA VAL A 106 0.08 12.30 -23.20
C VAL A 106 0.77 11.70 -21.97
N GLU A 107 -0.03 11.34 -20.99
CA GLU A 107 0.44 10.82 -19.70
C GLU A 107 -0.08 9.41 -19.46
N PHE A 108 0.65 8.64 -18.66
CA PHE A 108 0.27 7.28 -18.28
C PHE A 108 -0.03 7.22 -16.79
N LEU A 109 -1.05 6.44 -16.45
CA LEU A 109 -1.35 6.02 -15.10
C LEU A 109 -1.71 4.54 -15.16
N SER A 110 -0.68 3.70 -15.26
CA SER A 110 -0.82 2.27 -15.57
C SER A 110 0.18 1.43 -14.78
N TYR A 111 -0.15 0.15 -14.63
CA TYR A 111 0.78 -0.85 -14.11
C TYR A 111 0.47 -2.22 -14.72
N ALA A 112 1.42 -3.15 -14.71
CA ALA A 112 1.23 -4.47 -15.33
C ALA A 112 0.10 -5.25 -14.67
N GLY A 113 -0.88 -5.72 -15.44
CA GLY A 113 -2.01 -6.50 -14.90
C GLY A 113 -3.10 -5.66 -14.22
N MET A 114 -3.13 -4.33 -14.43
CA MET A 114 -4.25 -3.50 -13.96
C MET A 114 -5.59 -4.00 -14.50
N THR A 115 -6.45 -4.42 -13.57
CA THR A 115 -7.79 -4.92 -13.90
C THR A 115 -8.78 -3.78 -14.09
N PRO A 116 -9.93 -4.02 -14.74
CA PRO A 116 -11.04 -3.06 -14.73
C PRO A 116 -11.52 -2.71 -13.31
N LEU A 117 -11.45 -3.64 -12.37
CA LEU A 117 -11.78 -3.39 -10.96
C LEU A 117 -10.80 -2.38 -10.34
N ASP A 118 -9.51 -2.52 -10.60
CA ASP A 118 -8.51 -1.57 -10.09
C ASP A 118 -8.66 -0.19 -10.73
N ALA A 119 -8.99 -0.14 -12.03
CA ALA A 119 -9.33 1.10 -12.72
C ALA A 119 -10.54 1.80 -12.09
N TRP A 120 -11.54 1.03 -11.68
CA TRP A 120 -12.69 1.54 -10.94
C TRP A 120 -12.29 2.07 -9.55
N LEU A 121 -11.46 1.34 -8.82
CA LEU A 121 -10.98 1.76 -7.50
C LEU A 121 -10.13 3.05 -7.57
N CYS A 122 -9.36 3.23 -8.65
CA CYS A 122 -8.51 4.42 -8.83
C CYS A 122 -9.21 5.61 -9.50
N ARG A 123 -10.52 5.53 -9.78
CA ARG A 123 -11.28 6.57 -10.50
C ARG A 123 -11.15 7.98 -9.91
N GLN A 124 -11.10 8.12 -8.59
CA GLN A 124 -10.93 9.43 -7.96
C GLN A 124 -9.54 10.00 -8.22
N LYS A 125 -8.50 9.17 -8.16
CA LYS A 125 -7.12 9.55 -8.52
C LYS A 125 -7.04 9.99 -9.97
N ILE A 126 -7.72 9.29 -10.89
CA ILE A 126 -7.82 9.69 -12.30
C ILE A 126 -8.43 11.10 -12.42
N VAL A 127 -9.53 11.37 -11.71
CA VAL A 127 -10.20 12.68 -11.74
C VAL A 127 -9.30 13.79 -11.17
N GLU A 128 -8.56 13.52 -10.10
CA GLU A 128 -7.65 14.49 -9.47
C GLU A 128 -6.52 14.94 -10.41
N LEU A 129 -6.09 14.09 -11.35
CA LEU A 129 -5.09 14.45 -12.38
C LEU A 129 -5.63 15.40 -13.46
N LYS A 130 -6.93 15.73 -13.41
CA LYS A 130 -7.63 16.64 -14.33
C LYS A 130 -7.36 16.35 -15.83
N PRO A 131 -7.48 15.08 -16.28
CA PRO A 131 -7.39 14.77 -17.69
C PRO A 131 -8.56 15.39 -18.46
N ASP A 132 -8.32 15.77 -19.72
CA ASP A 132 -9.40 16.15 -20.64
C ASP A 132 -9.95 14.94 -21.38
N PHE A 133 -9.14 13.88 -21.50
CA PHE A 133 -9.54 12.63 -22.12
C PHE A 133 -8.85 11.46 -21.42
N VAL A 134 -9.58 10.37 -21.19
CA VAL A 134 -9.05 9.14 -20.61
C VAL A 134 -9.17 8.02 -21.63
N ILE A 135 -8.06 7.32 -21.88
CA ILE A 135 -8.01 6.14 -22.73
C ILE A 135 -7.74 4.95 -21.83
N PHE A 136 -8.65 3.97 -21.85
CA PHE A 136 -8.49 2.70 -21.12
C PHE A 136 -8.44 1.55 -22.14
N PRO A 137 -7.27 1.22 -22.72
CA PRO A 137 -7.15 0.08 -23.61
C PRO A 137 -7.29 -1.20 -22.79
N ILE A 138 -8.23 -2.05 -23.20
CA ILE A 138 -8.54 -3.31 -22.53
C ILE A 138 -8.21 -4.48 -23.45
N ASN A 139 -7.55 -5.50 -22.92
CA ASN A 139 -7.40 -6.79 -23.56
C ASN A 139 -8.20 -7.87 -22.81
N PHE A 140 -8.63 -8.93 -23.49
CA PHE A 140 -9.34 -10.06 -22.88
C PHE A 140 -8.56 -10.77 -21.78
N ILE A 141 -7.23 -10.63 -21.77
CA ILE A 141 -6.40 -11.14 -20.67
C ILE A 141 -6.61 -10.37 -19.37
N ASP A 142 -6.92 -9.08 -19.42
CA ASP A 142 -7.19 -8.25 -18.23
C ASP A 142 -8.49 -8.68 -17.54
N TRP A 143 -9.41 -9.31 -18.29
CA TRP A 143 -10.64 -9.92 -17.75
C TRP A 143 -10.44 -11.34 -17.22
N ARG A 144 -9.28 -11.97 -17.48
CA ARG A 144 -9.05 -13.38 -17.13
C ARG A 144 -9.10 -13.64 -15.62
N LEU A 145 -8.86 -12.60 -14.83
CA LEU A 145 -8.87 -12.62 -13.37
C LEU A 145 -10.27 -12.62 -12.74
N HIS A 146 -11.34 -12.52 -13.53
CA HIS A 146 -12.72 -12.42 -13.01
C HIS A 146 -13.65 -13.48 -13.64
N ARG A 147 -13.14 -14.70 -13.85
CA ARG A 147 -13.87 -15.75 -14.57
C ARG A 147 -14.49 -16.76 -13.61
N ALA A 148 -15.82 -16.83 -13.63
CA ALA A 148 -16.63 -17.74 -12.82
C ALA A 148 -16.21 -19.21 -12.97
N TYR A 149 -15.92 -19.64 -14.20
CA TYR A 149 -15.56 -21.02 -14.49
C TYR A 149 -14.17 -21.41 -13.96
N SER A 150 -13.29 -20.43 -13.68
CA SER A 150 -12.01 -20.68 -13.01
C SER A 150 -12.21 -21.01 -11.53
N LEU A 151 -13.26 -20.48 -10.91
CA LEU A 151 -13.63 -20.75 -9.52
C LEU A 151 -14.37 -22.06 -9.38
N ASN A 152 -15.36 -22.29 -10.25
CA ASN A 152 -16.05 -23.56 -10.38
C ASN A 152 -16.54 -23.71 -11.83
N PRO A 153 -16.16 -24.78 -12.55
CA PRO A 153 -16.58 -25.03 -13.93
C PRO A 153 -18.09 -25.02 -14.18
N GLU A 154 -18.90 -25.25 -13.15
CA GLU A 154 -20.37 -25.22 -13.23
C GLU A 154 -20.92 -23.81 -13.37
N TYR A 155 -20.17 -22.79 -12.95
CA TYR A 155 -20.60 -21.40 -13.04
C TYR A 155 -20.27 -20.78 -14.40
N LYS A 156 -21.19 -19.93 -14.86
CA LYS A 156 -20.96 -18.99 -15.95
C LYS A 156 -20.82 -17.58 -15.38
N ASN A 157 -20.09 -16.72 -16.07
CA ASN A 157 -19.94 -15.31 -15.66
C ASN A 157 -21.29 -14.59 -15.53
N GLU A 158 -22.29 -15.01 -16.29
CA GLU A 158 -23.64 -14.44 -16.30
C GLU A 158 -24.51 -14.90 -15.13
N THR A 159 -24.17 -16.02 -14.47
CA THR A 159 -25.03 -16.70 -13.49
C THR A 159 -24.43 -16.78 -12.10
N ILE A 160 -23.12 -16.57 -11.97
CA ILE A 160 -22.45 -16.57 -10.68
C ILE A 160 -22.87 -15.33 -9.88
N ASP A 161 -22.97 -15.47 -8.57
CA ASP A 161 -23.16 -14.33 -7.68
C ASP A 161 -21.97 -13.35 -7.83
N SER A 162 -22.28 -12.08 -8.08
CA SER A 162 -21.27 -11.02 -8.25
C SER A 162 -20.39 -10.86 -7.02
N LYS A 163 -20.92 -11.16 -5.83
CA LYS A 163 -20.14 -11.16 -4.59
C LYS A 163 -19.02 -12.21 -4.60
N ILE A 164 -19.27 -13.38 -5.19
CA ILE A 164 -18.25 -14.43 -5.31
C ILE A 164 -17.11 -13.96 -6.23
N LEU A 165 -17.46 -13.37 -7.38
CA LEU A 165 -16.48 -12.82 -8.31
C LEU A 165 -15.67 -11.67 -7.70
N LEU A 166 -16.34 -10.78 -6.97
CA LEU A 166 -15.68 -9.67 -6.28
C LEU A 166 -14.70 -10.17 -5.22
N LEU A 167 -15.12 -11.11 -4.38
CA LEU A 167 -14.25 -11.63 -3.32
C LEU A 167 -13.07 -12.39 -3.90
N ASP A 168 -13.26 -13.16 -4.97
CA ASP A 168 -12.16 -13.80 -5.70
C ASP A 168 -11.17 -12.76 -6.25
N ALA A 169 -11.69 -11.73 -6.92
CA ALA A 169 -10.90 -10.62 -7.44
C ALA A 169 -10.05 -9.90 -6.38
N LEU A 170 -10.50 -9.90 -5.12
CA LEU A 170 -9.81 -9.25 -4.00
C LEU A 170 -8.95 -10.23 -3.17
N ASP A 171 -9.15 -11.53 -3.33
CA ASP A 171 -8.40 -12.56 -2.59
C ASP A 171 -7.24 -13.16 -3.38
N PHE A 172 -7.30 -13.11 -4.71
CA PHE A 172 -6.36 -13.79 -5.58
C PHE A 172 -4.89 -13.41 -5.27
N PHE A 173 -4.00 -14.41 -5.36
CA PHE A 173 -2.54 -14.28 -5.20
C PHE A 173 -1.92 -13.21 -6.14
N GLU A 174 -2.67 -12.76 -7.15
CA GLU A 174 -2.32 -11.71 -8.13
C GLU A 174 -3.04 -10.35 -7.91
N ALA A 175 -3.96 -10.27 -6.93
CA ALA A 175 -4.55 -9.02 -6.41
C ALA A 175 -3.85 -8.38 -5.18
N PRO A 176 -2.54 -8.55 -4.91
CA PRO A 176 -1.87 -7.72 -3.91
C PRO A 176 -2.00 -6.22 -4.21
N GLN A 177 -2.20 -5.86 -5.48
CA GLN A 177 -2.16 -4.50 -5.98
C GLN A 177 -3.23 -3.61 -5.34
N SER A 178 -4.48 -4.06 -5.24
CA SER A 178 -5.54 -3.30 -4.54
C SER A 178 -5.23 -3.13 -3.06
N ARG A 179 -4.61 -4.13 -2.42
CA ARG A 179 -4.16 -4.05 -1.01
C ARG A 179 -2.97 -3.10 -0.82
N PHE A 180 -2.10 -2.96 -1.82
CA PHE A 180 -0.92 -2.09 -1.77
C PHE A 180 -1.21 -0.66 -2.21
N ILE A 181 -2.02 -0.49 -3.26
CA ILE A 181 -2.18 0.78 -3.97
C ILE A 181 -3.49 1.48 -3.55
N PHE A 182 -4.57 0.72 -3.31
CA PHE A 182 -5.92 1.26 -3.06
C PHE A 182 -6.64 0.65 -1.84
N PRO A 183 -5.98 0.43 -0.68
CA PRO A 183 -6.58 -0.36 0.38
C PRO A 183 -7.80 0.31 1.03
N LEU A 184 -7.76 1.64 1.18
CA LEU A 184 -8.86 2.39 1.77
C LEU A 184 -10.03 2.48 0.79
N GLU A 185 -9.75 2.76 -0.47
CA GLU A 185 -10.74 2.81 -1.55
C GLU A 185 -11.48 1.48 -1.66
N THR A 186 -10.76 0.36 -1.59
CA THR A 186 -11.35 -0.99 -1.57
C THR A 186 -12.26 -1.20 -0.36
N THR A 187 -11.80 -0.76 0.82
CA THR A 187 -12.58 -0.87 2.07
C THR A 187 -13.89 -0.10 1.97
N ILE A 188 -13.83 1.14 1.49
CA ILE A 188 -14.99 2.04 1.41
C ILE A 188 -15.99 1.51 0.38
N GLU A 189 -15.50 1.11 -0.79
CA GLU A 189 -16.35 0.68 -1.91
C GLU A 189 -17.10 -0.62 -1.59
N PHE A 190 -16.41 -1.57 -0.95
CA PHE A 190 -16.91 -2.95 -0.79
C PHE A 190 -17.12 -3.37 0.67
N PHE A 191 -17.34 -2.40 1.57
CA PHE A 191 -17.45 -2.65 3.01
C PHE A 191 -18.50 -3.73 3.36
N ALA A 192 -19.65 -3.73 2.68
CA ALA A 192 -20.75 -4.64 2.94
C ALA A 192 -20.45 -6.08 2.47
N GLU A 193 -19.62 -6.21 1.44
CA GLU A 193 -19.31 -7.47 0.78
C GLU A 193 -18.10 -8.18 1.41
N LEU A 194 -17.09 -7.40 1.85
CA LEU A 194 -15.82 -7.89 2.40
C LEU A 194 -16.00 -8.68 3.71
N GLY A 195 -16.93 -8.25 4.56
CA GLY A 195 -17.09 -8.78 5.91
C GLY A 195 -15.93 -8.40 6.85
N PHE A 196 -16.09 -8.68 8.15
CA PHE A 196 -15.23 -8.14 9.20
C PHE A 196 -13.73 -8.45 9.03
N ALA A 197 -13.39 -9.69 8.67
CA ALA A 197 -12.00 -10.13 8.57
C ALA A 197 -11.25 -9.40 7.44
N LYS A 198 -11.82 -9.38 6.22
CA LYS A 198 -11.19 -8.70 5.08
C LYS A 198 -11.19 -7.18 5.23
N THR A 199 -12.27 -6.60 5.73
CA THR A 199 -12.30 -5.16 6.06
C THR A 199 -11.17 -4.81 7.04
N SER A 200 -10.96 -5.61 8.08
CA SER A 200 -9.86 -5.39 9.04
C SER A 200 -8.49 -5.51 8.38
N GLU A 201 -8.32 -6.46 7.46
CA GLU A 201 -7.10 -6.63 6.67
C GLU A 201 -6.79 -5.37 5.84
N TYR A 202 -7.77 -4.87 5.08
CA TYR A 202 -7.59 -3.69 4.23
C TYR A 202 -7.41 -2.39 5.04
N ILE A 203 -8.10 -2.22 6.16
CA ILE A 203 -7.85 -1.08 7.07
C ILE A 203 -6.43 -1.16 7.64
N SER A 204 -5.99 -2.35 8.03
CA SER A 204 -4.62 -2.55 8.54
C SER A 204 -3.58 -2.25 7.45
N ALA A 205 -3.82 -2.69 6.21
CA ALA A 205 -3.00 -2.39 5.04
C ALA A 205 -2.91 -0.89 4.76
N PHE A 206 -4.03 -0.17 4.92
CA PHE A 206 -4.05 1.29 4.80
C PHE A 206 -3.26 1.96 5.94
N LEU A 207 -3.41 1.53 7.19
CA LEU A 207 -2.75 2.15 8.33
C LEU A 207 -1.25 1.85 8.39
N LEU A 208 -0.85 0.65 7.97
CA LEU A 208 0.50 0.11 8.11
C LEU A 208 0.94 -0.55 6.81
N VAL A 209 1.79 0.14 6.05
CA VAL A 209 2.23 -0.32 4.73
C VAL A 209 3.10 -1.58 4.86
N PHE A 210 3.82 -1.75 5.98
CA PHE A 210 4.59 -2.96 6.26
C PHE A 210 3.74 -4.24 6.34
N ILE A 211 2.46 -4.15 6.73
CA ILE A 211 1.58 -5.31 6.85
C ILE A 211 1.36 -5.94 5.48
N VAL A 212 1.32 -5.11 4.44
CA VAL A 212 1.19 -5.55 3.06
C VAL A 212 2.53 -6.02 2.52
N THR A 213 3.66 -5.37 2.86
CA THR A 213 5.01 -5.77 2.42
C THR A 213 5.61 -6.96 3.19
N LYS A 214 4.82 -7.61 4.06
CA LYS A 214 5.22 -8.75 4.90
C LYS A 214 5.84 -9.91 4.11
N ILE A 215 5.52 -10.03 2.82
CA ILE A 215 6.13 -11.01 1.90
C ILE A 215 7.60 -10.66 1.57
N PHE A 216 7.96 -9.38 1.49
CA PHE A 216 9.31 -8.91 1.15
C PHE A 216 10.25 -8.78 2.35
N PHE A 217 9.76 -8.29 3.50
CA PHE A 217 10.61 -7.99 4.67
C PHE A 217 10.27 -8.81 5.93
N GLY A 218 9.27 -9.69 5.87
CA GLY A 218 8.68 -10.35 7.04
C GLY A 218 9.67 -11.12 7.91
N LYS A 219 10.74 -11.68 7.33
CA LYS A 219 11.76 -12.40 8.12
C LYS A 219 12.70 -11.47 8.88
N ILE A 220 13.05 -10.31 8.32
CA ILE A 220 14.01 -9.38 8.93
C ILE A 220 13.32 -8.57 10.04
N PHE A 221 12.06 -8.18 9.83
CA PHE A 221 11.36 -7.33 10.78
C PHE A 221 10.74 -8.09 11.96
N VAL A 222 10.27 -9.33 11.75
CA VAL A 222 9.86 -10.20 12.87
C VAL A 222 11.07 -10.48 13.76
N LEU A 223 12.25 -10.68 13.16
CA LEU A 223 13.49 -10.82 13.91
C LEU A 223 13.84 -9.54 14.68
N SER A 224 13.71 -8.34 14.08
CA SER A 224 13.96 -7.09 14.79
C SER A 224 12.92 -6.81 15.88
N MET A 225 11.65 -7.14 15.68
CA MET A 225 10.63 -7.04 16.74
C MET A 225 10.85 -8.04 17.86
N ILE A 226 11.26 -9.28 17.54
CA ILE A 226 11.66 -10.26 18.56
C ILE A 226 12.89 -9.74 19.31
N ILE A 227 13.90 -9.22 18.63
CA ILE A 227 15.10 -8.64 19.26
C ILE A 227 14.72 -7.47 20.16
N VAL A 228 13.91 -6.52 19.69
CA VAL A 228 13.46 -5.38 20.52
C VAL A 228 12.60 -5.86 21.69
N THR A 229 11.73 -6.85 21.50
CA THR A 229 10.90 -7.40 22.57
C THR A 229 11.74 -8.17 23.59
N VAL A 230 12.75 -8.94 23.14
CA VAL A 230 13.70 -9.67 23.98
C VAL A 230 14.64 -8.70 24.70
N GLU A 231 15.12 -7.64 24.06
CA GLU A 231 15.93 -6.61 24.71
C GLU A 231 15.12 -5.85 25.77
N ILE A 232 13.86 -5.52 25.49
CA ILE A 232 12.95 -4.93 26.48
C ILE A 232 12.74 -5.91 27.66
N LEU A 233 12.51 -7.21 27.38
CA LEU A 233 12.32 -8.24 28.39
C LEU A 233 13.58 -8.45 29.25
N VAL A 234 14.76 -8.50 28.62
CA VAL A 234 16.07 -8.63 29.27
C VAL A 234 16.37 -7.39 30.10
N ILE A 235 16.03 -6.18 29.65
CA ILE A 235 16.18 -4.96 30.45
C ILE A 235 15.28 -5.02 31.69
N THR A 236 14.05 -5.54 31.58
CA THR A 236 13.18 -5.74 32.76
C THR A 236 13.71 -6.82 33.71
N ASP A 237 14.20 -7.96 33.21
CA ASP A 237 14.73 -9.04 34.04
C ASP A 237 16.06 -8.65 34.71
N THR A 238 16.92 -7.91 34.01
CA THR A 238 18.20 -7.41 34.57
C THR A 238 17.95 -6.35 35.65
N MET A 239 16.86 -5.58 35.54
CA MET A 239 16.41 -4.69 36.61
C MET A 239 15.81 -5.46 37.79
N GLU A 240 15.01 -6.51 37.56
CA GLU A 240 14.52 -7.39 38.66
C GLU A 240 15.66 -8.10 39.40
N PHE A 241 16.69 -8.55 38.68
CA PHE A 241 17.82 -9.27 39.30
C PHE A 241 18.72 -8.35 40.15
N LYS A 242 18.83 -7.07 39.77
CA LYS A 242 19.51 -6.06 40.60
C LYS A 242 18.73 -5.70 41.87
N PHE A 243 17.40 -5.76 41.83
CA PHE A 243 16.54 -5.50 43.00
C PHE A 243 16.46 -6.67 44.00
N ARG A 244 16.91 -7.88 43.65
CA ARG A 244 16.97 -9.05 44.57
C ARG A 244 18.30 -9.22 45.31
N LYS A 245 19.30 -8.38 45.04
CA LYS A 245 20.67 -8.53 45.58
C LYS A 245 21.13 -7.41 46.52
N GLU A 246 20.22 -6.55 46.96
CA GLU A 246 20.41 -5.59 48.07
C GLU A 246 19.38 -5.87 49.17
#